data_AF-A0A949IFS5-F1
#
_entry.id   AF-A0A949IFS5-F1
#
_cell.length_a   1.000
_cell.length_b   1.000
_cell.length_c   1.000
_cell.angle_alpha   90.00
_cell.angle_beta   90.00
_cell.angle_gamma   90.00
#
_symmetry.space_group_name_H-M   'P 1'
#
loop_
_entity.id
_entity.type
_entity.pdbx_description
1 polymer ?
#
loop_
_entity_poly.entity_id
_entity_poly.type
_entity_poly.pdbx_seq_one_letter_code
_entity_poly.pdbx_strand_id
1 'polypeptide(L)'
;MEKDSRIPVYIGGTPSPDDAVLVEGAHAMPELGHAVRFHAPKFGHQPGCFCCAARGPAANAFSALYRDRATGAAPYFNRVVVLASLPGEADIKAALDQDAVTKARFRLG
;
A
#
# COMPACT_ATOMS: atom_id res chain seq x y z
N MET A 1 -23.66 10.00 -11.61
CA MET A 1 -22.92 9.37 -10.50
C MET A 1 -21.51 9.14 -11.01
N GLU A 2 -20.56 9.98 -10.59
CA GLU A 2 -19.18 9.89 -11.07
C GLU A 2 -18.55 8.59 -10.57
N LYS A 3 -17.97 7.81 -11.48
CA LYS A 3 -17.30 6.56 -11.10
C LYS A 3 -16.01 6.95 -10.37
N ASP A 4 -15.92 6.59 -9.09
CA ASP A 4 -14.72 6.84 -8.30
C ASP A 4 -13.52 6.15 -8.96
N SER A 5 -12.63 6.97 -9.53
CA SER A 5 -11.48 6.51 -10.31
C SER A 5 -10.31 6.04 -9.46
N ARG A 6 -10.43 6.14 -8.12
CA ARG A 6 -9.39 5.68 -7.20
C ARG A 6 -9.30 4.16 -7.19
N ILE A 7 -8.07 3.66 -7.06
CA ILE A 7 -7.74 2.25 -7.05
C ILE A 7 -8.27 1.62 -5.76
N PRO A 8 -9.16 0.61 -5.82
CA PRO A 8 -9.66 -0.07 -4.63
C PRO A 8 -8.56 -0.89 -3.93
N VAL A 9 -8.60 -0.87 -2.61
CA VAL A 9 -7.71 -1.59 -1.70
C VAL A 9 -8.52 -2.59 -0.89
N TYR A 10 -8.14 -3.86 -0.98
CA TYR A 10 -8.75 -4.97 -0.26
C TYR A 10 -7.79 -5.46 0.82
N ILE A 11 -8.27 -5.58 2.05
CA ILE A 11 -7.50 -6.07 3.19
C ILE A 11 -7.79 -7.56 3.38
N GLY A 12 -6.73 -8.38 3.33
CA GLY A 12 -6.84 -9.83 3.33
C GLY A 12 -7.26 -10.43 1.97
N GLY A 13 -7.48 -11.74 1.95
CA GLY A 13 -7.83 -12.51 0.76
C GLY A 13 -6.62 -13.11 0.03
N THR A 14 -6.87 -13.63 -1.17
CA THR A 14 -5.84 -14.26 -2.03
C THR A 14 -5.55 -13.36 -3.23
N PRO A 15 -4.33 -12.81 -3.35
CA PRO A 15 -3.95 -12.02 -4.51
C PRO A 15 -3.96 -12.86 -5.80
N SER A 16 -4.37 -12.25 -6.92
CA SER A 16 -4.12 -12.79 -8.26
C SER A 16 -2.85 -12.17 -8.87
N PRO A 17 -2.29 -12.76 -9.94
CA PRO A 17 -1.12 -12.19 -10.63
C PRO A 17 -1.32 -10.78 -11.20
N ASP A 18 -2.55 -10.35 -11.44
CA ASP A 18 -2.90 -9.02 -11.97
C ASP A 18 -3.08 -7.96 -10.86
N ASP A 19 -2.96 -8.37 -9.59
CA ASP A 19 -3.09 -7.50 -8.43
C ASP A 19 -1.73 -6.90 -8.05
N ALA A 20 -1.75 -5.65 -7.59
CA ALA A 20 -0.66 -5.16 -6.76
C ALA A 20 -0.84 -5.63 -5.32
N VAL A 21 0.26 -5.96 -4.63
CA VAL A 21 0.20 -6.48 -3.28
C VAL A 21 1.04 -5.64 -2.31
N LEU A 22 0.44 -5.20 -1.21
CA LEU A 22 1.19 -4.71 -0.06
C LEU A 22 1.37 -5.84 0.93
N VAL A 23 2.62 -6.17 1.25
CA VAL A 23 2.97 -7.29 2.13
C VAL A 23 3.64 -6.76 3.39
N GLU A 24 3.04 -7.00 4.55
CA GLU A 24 3.61 -6.57 5.82
C GLU A 24 4.70 -7.54 6.32
N GLY A 25 5.86 -7.02 6.70
CA GLY A 25 6.72 -7.67 7.67
C GLY A 25 7.28 -9.01 7.21
N ALA A 26 6.85 -10.10 7.85
CA ALA A 26 7.30 -11.47 7.57
C ALA A 26 6.32 -12.28 6.71
N HIS A 27 5.21 -11.69 6.25
CA HIS A 27 4.31 -12.38 5.32
C HIS A 27 5.07 -12.76 4.04
N ALA A 28 4.76 -13.94 3.53
CA ALA A 28 5.33 -14.45 2.29
C ALA A 28 5.01 -13.49 1.14
N MET A 29 6.01 -13.24 0.29
CA MET A 29 5.77 -12.51 -0.96
C MET A 29 5.01 -13.43 -1.91
N PRO A 30 4.03 -12.91 -2.67
CA PRO A 30 3.48 -13.68 -3.77
C PRO A 30 4.57 -14.01 -4.80
N GLU A 31 4.52 -15.20 -5.39
CA GLU A 31 5.49 -15.64 -6.40
C GLU A 31 5.33 -14.91 -7.74
N LEU A 32 4.13 -14.39 -8.01
CA LEU A 32 3.76 -13.69 -9.23
C LEU A 32 3.11 -12.34 -8.91
N GLY A 33 3.14 -11.42 -9.88
CA GLY A 33 2.57 -10.08 -9.78
C GLY A 33 3.57 -9.05 -9.24
N HIS A 34 3.06 -7.88 -8.85
CA HIS A 34 3.88 -6.79 -8.31
C HIS A 34 3.58 -6.58 -6.83
N ALA A 35 4.60 -6.72 -5.99
CA ALA A 35 4.43 -6.65 -4.55
C ALA A 35 5.46 -5.72 -3.90
N VAL A 36 5.01 -4.88 -2.98
CA VAL A 36 5.84 -3.97 -2.20
C VAL A 36 5.75 -4.35 -0.73
N ARG A 37 6.92 -4.49 -0.09
CA ARG A 37 7.01 -4.76 1.34
C ARG A 37 6.86 -3.47 2.13
N PHE A 38 6.11 -3.54 3.23
CA PHE A 38 6.08 -2.49 4.25
C PHE A 38 6.18 -3.12 5.64
N HIS A 39 6.38 -2.28 6.65
CA HIS A 39 6.38 -2.69 8.05
C HIS A 39 5.43 -1.79 8.80
N ALA A 40 4.52 -2.35 9.61
CA ALA A 40 3.76 -1.51 10.51
C ALA A 40 4.71 -0.67 11.38
N PRO A 41 4.32 0.57 11.73
CA PRO A 41 5.12 1.41 12.58
C PRO A 41 5.37 0.70 13.91
N LYS A 42 6.65 0.40 14.20
CA LYS A 42 7.06 -0.01 15.53
C LYS A 42 7.23 1.26 16.37
N PHE A 43 6.61 1.29 17.54
CA PHE A 43 6.89 2.37 18.49
C PHE A 43 8.38 2.35 18.84
N GLY A 44 9.10 3.37 18.35
CA GLY A 44 10.53 3.56 18.56
C GLY A 44 11.40 3.27 17.34
N HIS A 45 11.78 4.30 16.61
CA HIS A 45 13.18 4.51 16.20
C HIS A 45 13.43 5.92 15.66
N GLN A 46 14.73 6.22 15.59
CA GLN A 46 15.40 7.46 15.22
C GLN A 46 14.93 8.09 13.89
N PRO A 47 15.12 9.41 13.71
CA PRO A 47 14.70 10.12 12.51
C PRO A 47 15.48 9.63 11.29
N GLY A 48 14.82 8.92 10.39
CA GLY A 48 15.24 8.87 8.98
C GLY A 48 14.94 10.22 8.31
N CYS A 49 15.55 10.49 7.16
CA CYS A 49 15.36 11.73 6.39
C CYS A 49 13.88 12.15 6.38
N PHE A 50 13.63 13.35 6.89
CA PHE A 50 12.29 13.89 7.23
C PHE A 50 11.27 13.77 6.08
N CYS A 51 11.73 13.72 4.83
CA CYS A 51 10.90 13.62 3.63
C CYS A 51 10.10 12.31 3.52
N CYS A 52 10.60 11.18 4.04
CA CYS A 52 9.91 9.88 3.97
C CYS A 52 9.26 9.50 5.30
N ALA A 53 9.83 9.89 6.44
CA ALA A 53 9.30 9.51 7.75
C ALA A 53 7.95 10.17 8.07
N ALA A 54 7.69 11.39 7.55
CA ALA A 54 6.51 12.17 7.90
C ALA A 54 5.17 11.53 7.51
N ARG A 55 5.14 10.67 6.49
CA ARG A 55 3.89 10.08 5.96
C ARG A 55 3.59 8.68 6.49
N GLY A 56 4.55 8.04 7.17
CA GLY A 56 4.40 6.69 7.72
C GLY A 56 4.63 5.56 6.69
N PRO A 57 4.84 4.31 7.17
CA PRO A 57 5.25 3.20 6.33
C PRO A 57 4.23 2.80 5.25
N ALA A 58 2.95 2.66 5.60
CA ALA A 58 1.90 2.32 4.63
C ALA A 58 1.77 3.35 3.49
N ALA A 59 1.76 4.65 3.81
CA ALA A 59 1.64 5.70 2.79
C ALA A 59 2.84 5.73 1.83
N ASN A 60 4.05 5.43 2.34
CA ASN A 60 5.24 5.29 1.51
C ASN A 60 5.14 4.09 0.58
N ALA A 61 4.63 2.96 1.07
CA ALA A 61 4.43 1.76 0.27
C ALA A 61 3.39 1.97 -0.85
N PHE A 62 2.27 2.65 -0.55
CA PHE A 62 1.30 3.08 -1.57
C PHE A 62 1.92 4.00 -2.63
N SER A 63 2.80 4.90 -2.21
CA SER A 63 3.50 5.81 -3.13
C SER A 63 4.46 5.07 -4.04
N ALA A 64 5.15 4.04 -3.51
CA ALA A 64 5.99 3.16 -4.30
C ALA A 64 5.17 2.39 -5.36
N LEU A 65 4.09 1.72 -4.94
CA LEU A 65 3.19 1.02 -5.88
C LEU A 65 2.67 1.94 -6.99
N TYR A 66 2.19 3.13 -6.63
CA TYR A 66 1.65 4.05 -7.62
C TYR A 66 2.72 4.58 -8.57
N ARG A 67 3.90 4.91 -8.05
CA ARG A 67 5.03 5.35 -8.87
C ARG A 67 5.41 4.27 -9.86
N ASP A 68 5.59 3.03 -9.41
CA ASP A 68 6.04 1.94 -10.26
C ASP A 68 5.01 1.62 -11.35
N ARG A 69 3.72 1.72 -11.04
CA ARG A 69 2.63 1.68 -12.04
C ARG A 69 2.72 2.85 -13.03
N ALA A 70 2.93 4.06 -12.55
CA ALA A 70 2.93 5.27 -13.37
C ALA A 70 4.15 5.36 -14.30
N THR A 71 5.27 4.76 -13.92
CA THR A 71 6.51 4.74 -14.71
C THR A 71 6.64 3.48 -15.59
N GLY A 72 5.72 2.52 -15.47
CA GLY A 72 5.81 1.24 -16.17
C GLY A 72 6.83 0.26 -15.58
N ALA A 73 7.33 0.52 -14.37
CA ALA A 73 8.20 -0.41 -13.63
C ALA A 73 7.42 -1.59 -13.02
N ALA A 74 6.09 -1.53 -13.02
CA ALA A 74 5.18 -2.61 -12.67
C ALA A 74 4.14 -2.83 -13.78
N PRO A 75 3.62 -4.07 -13.96
CA PRO A 75 2.42 -4.31 -14.74
C PRO A 75 1.26 -3.42 -14.27
N TYR A 76 0.39 -3.05 -15.20
CA TYR A 76 -0.78 -2.25 -14.86
C TYR A 76 -1.77 -3.09 -14.03
N PHE A 77 -2.08 -2.62 -12.83
CA PHE A 77 -3.06 -3.25 -11.94
C PHE A 77 -4.27 -2.33 -11.71
N ASN A 78 -5.41 -2.96 -11.40
CA ASN A 78 -6.69 -2.28 -11.16
C ASN A 78 -7.13 -2.30 -9.69
N ARG A 79 -6.45 -3.07 -8.83
CA ARG A 79 -6.70 -3.12 -7.39
C ARG A 79 -5.43 -3.45 -6.61
N VAL A 80 -5.45 -3.17 -5.32
CA VAL A 80 -4.39 -3.53 -4.37
C VAL A 80 -4.95 -4.52 -3.36
N VAL A 81 -4.21 -5.59 -3.09
CA VAL A 81 -4.49 -6.54 -2.00
C VAL A 81 -3.46 -6.35 -0.89
N VAL A 82 -3.90 -6.33 0.36
CA VAL A 82 -3.05 -6.11 1.53
C VAL A 82 -2.97 -7.39 2.34
N LEU A 83 -1.75 -7.91 2.50
CA LEU A 83 -1.44 -9.03 3.38
C LEU A 83 -0.75 -8.47 4.63
N ALA A 84 -1.51 -8.29 5.71
CA ALA A 84 -1.04 -7.66 6.93
C ALA A 84 -1.67 -8.27 8.19
N SER A 85 -1.00 -8.06 9.32
CA SER A 85 -1.52 -8.26 10.66
C SER A 85 -2.45 -7.11 11.06
N LEU A 86 -3.22 -7.28 12.15
CA LEU A 86 -4.16 -6.24 12.63
C LEU A 86 -3.54 -4.83 12.81
N PRO A 87 -2.31 -4.68 13.39
CA PRO A 87 -1.63 -3.38 13.41
C PRO A 87 -1.31 -2.83 12.02
N GLY A 88 -0.86 -3.67 11.09
CA GLY A 88 -0.61 -3.27 9.71
C GLY A 88 -1.90 -2.86 8.97
N GLU A 89 -3.02 -3.54 9.22
CA GLU A 89 -4.32 -3.13 8.69
C GLU A 89 -4.74 -1.76 9.22
N ALA A 90 -4.48 -1.47 10.49
CA ALA A 90 -4.77 -0.16 11.08
C ALA A 90 -3.92 0.94 10.44
N ASP A 91 -2.63 0.68 10.18
CA ASP A 91 -1.74 1.62 9.47
C ASP A 91 -2.22 1.87 8.03
N ILE A 92 -2.68 0.83 7.34
CA ILE A 92 -3.26 0.93 5.99
C ILE A 92 -4.53 1.78 5.99
N LYS A 93 -5.44 1.54 6.94
CA LYS A 93 -6.68 2.32 7.10
C LYS A 93 -6.36 3.78 7.42
N ALA A 94 -5.39 4.04 8.31
CA ALA A 94 -4.94 5.39 8.64
C ALA A 94 -4.36 6.10 7.42
N ALA A 95 -3.52 5.43 6.62
CA ALA A 95 -2.99 6.00 5.38
C ALA A 95 -4.09 6.33 4.37
N LEU A 96 -5.08 5.46 4.19
CA LEU A 96 -6.19 5.69 3.26
C LEU A 96 -7.09 6.88 3.67
N ASP A 97 -7.19 7.15 4.97
CA ASP A 97 -8.07 8.20 5.50
C ASP A 97 -7.37 9.55 5.70
N GLN A 98 -6.14 9.53 6.23
CA GLN A 98 -5.43 10.70 6.73
C GLN A 98 -4.34 11.22 5.79
N ASP A 99 -3.74 10.35 4.97
CA ASP A 99 -2.69 10.78 4.05
C ASP A 99 -3.28 11.25 2.70
N ALA A 100 -3.16 12.56 2.43
CA ALA A 100 -3.78 13.20 1.28
C ALA A 100 -3.37 12.58 -0.07
N VAL A 101 -2.10 12.19 -0.21
CA VAL A 101 -1.55 11.61 -1.45
C VAL A 101 -2.09 10.21 -1.70
N THR A 102 -2.24 9.41 -0.65
CA THR A 102 -2.81 8.06 -0.68
C THR A 102 -4.31 8.13 -0.95
N LYS A 103 -5.05 8.95 -0.21
CA LYS A 103 -6.49 9.16 -0.34
C LYS A 103 -6.92 9.66 -1.72
N ALA A 104 -6.07 10.42 -2.41
CA ALA A 104 -6.31 10.90 -3.76
C ALA A 104 -6.21 9.80 -4.84
N ARG A 105 -5.51 8.70 -4.55
CA ARG A 105 -5.20 7.63 -5.53
C ARG A 105 -5.87 6.31 -5.21
N PHE A 106 -6.09 6.05 -3.93
CA PHE A 106 -6.56 4.78 -3.40
C PHE A 106 -7.82 4.99 -2.56
N ARG A 107 -8.63 3.95 -2.45
CA ARG A 107 -9.82 3.91 -1.60
C ARG A 107 -10.00 2.51 -1.03
N LEU A 108 -10.68 2.40 0.10
CA LEU A 108 -11.11 1.10 0.58
C LEU A 108 -12.10 0.49 -0.42
N GLY A 109 -11.91 -0.80 -0.71
CA GLY A 109 -12.65 -1.58 -1.71
C GLY A 109 -13.73 -2.46 -1.11
#